data_AF-A0A150FX52-F1
#
_entry.id   AF-A0A150FX52-F1
#
_cell.length_a   1.000
_cell.length_b   1.000
_cell.length_c   1.000
_cell.angle_alpha   90.00
_cell.angle_beta   90.00
_cell.angle_gamma   90.00
#
_symmetry.space_group_name_H-M   'P 1'
#
loop_
_entity.id
_entity.type
_entity.pdbx_description
1 polymer ?
#
loop_
_entity_poly.entity_id
_entity_poly.type
_entity_poly.pdbx_seq_one_letter_code
_entity_poly.pdbx_strand_id
1 'polypeptide(L)'
;MQDLCSRVACSRRNVMVRDGFCCQYCGSRRDLTLDHVVPVSRGGKDVWDNLVTACMRCNQKKSDRSLRDLGWKLKRQPREPTPYEIGIVAGISTADILRPPPEWEAYIAPYRERLEVYRRAAMEAGLVNMIEGNDD
;
A
#
# COMPACT_ATOMS: atom_id res chain seq x y z
N MET A 1 6.23 27.19 -16.46
CA MET A 1 4.95 26.66 -15.94
C MET A 1 4.94 25.15 -16.21
N GLN A 2 5.80 24.40 -15.51
CA GLN A 2 5.93 22.95 -15.65
C GLN A 2 5.22 22.29 -14.47
N ASP A 3 4.40 21.30 -14.81
CA ASP A 3 3.42 20.62 -13.96
C ASP A 3 3.97 20.12 -12.63
N LEU A 4 3.39 20.63 -11.53
CA LEU A 4 3.56 20.12 -10.16
C LEU A 4 2.81 18.78 -9.93
N CYS A 5 2.44 18.05 -10.99
CA CYS A 5 1.60 16.85 -10.93
C CYS A 5 2.26 15.66 -11.67
N SER A 6 3.40 15.19 -11.17
CA SER A 6 3.90 13.88 -11.58
C SER A 6 3.00 12.80 -10.95
N ARG A 7 2.23 12.09 -11.78
CA ARG A 7 1.42 10.93 -11.35
C ARG A 7 2.30 9.92 -10.59
N VAL A 8 1.77 9.33 -9.52
CA VAL A 8 2.51 8.35 -8.71
C VAL A 8 2.81 7.13 -9.57
N ALA A 9 4.10 6.77 -9.69
CA ALA A 9 4.50 5.60 -10.46
C ALA A 9 3.92 4.30 -9.84
N CYS A 10 3.39 3.43 -10.69
CA CYS A 10 2.92 2.09 -10.31
C CYS A 10 4.11 1.16 -10.04
N SER A 11 4.69 1.27 -8.85
CA SER A 11 5.85 0.50 -8.42
C SER A 11 5.48 -0.55 -7.36
N ARG A 12 6.32 -1.59 -7.22
CA ARG A 12 6.17 -2.61 -6.17
C ARG A 12 5.98 -2.01 -4.78
N ARG A 13 6.83 -1.04 -4.43
CA ARG A 13 6.73 -0.33 -3.14
C ARG A 13 5.35 0.29 -3.00
N ASN A 14 4.92 1.10 -3.96
CA ASN A 14 3.67 1.85 -3.84
C ASN A 14 2.41 0.96 -3.81
N VAL A 15 2.42 -0.18 -4.53
CA VAL A 15 1.35 -1.19 -4.43
C VAL A 15 1.29 -1.80 -3.02
N MET A 16 2.45 -2.14 -2.44
CA MET A 16 2.52 -2.66 -1.07
C MET A 16 2.04 -1.65 -0.04
N VAL A 17 2.35 -0.38 -0.22
CA VAL A 17 1.88 0.72 0.64
C VAL A 17 0.37 0.84 0.60
N ARG A 18 -0.20 0.95 -0.60
CA ARG A 18 -1.65 1.01 -0.82
C ARG A 18 -2.38 -0.13 -0.11
N ASP A 19 -1.80 -1.33 -0.22
CA ASP A 19 -2.37 -2.56 0.32
C ASP A 19 -2.07 -2.76 1.81
N GLY A 20 -1.30 -1.87 2.43
CA GLY A 20 -0.93 -1.90 3.84
C GLY A 20 -0.04 -3.08 4.22
N PHE A 21 0.87 -3.45 3.32
CA PHE A 21 1.78 -4.60 3.46
C PHE A 21 1.02 -5.86 3.86
N CYS A 22 -0.10 -6.11 3.17
CA CYS A 22 -1.02 -7.18 3.51
C CYS A 22 -1.47 -7.89 2.23
N CYS A 23 -1.42 -9.21 2.25
CA CYS A 23 -1.91 -10.04 1.15
C CYS A 23 -3.40 -9.80 0.93
N GLN A 24 -3.77 -9.34 -0.27
CA GLN A 24 -5.16 -9.03 -0.63
C GLN A 24 -6.05 -10.27 -0.78
N TYR A 25 -5.46 -11.47 -0.76
CA TYR A 25 -6.18 -12.74 -0.76
C TYR A 25 -6.46 -13.26 0.64
N CYS A 26 -5.43 -13.42 1.48
CA CYS A 26 -5.54 -14.10 2.78
C CYS A 26 -5.32 -13.22 4.00
N GLY A 27 -4.76 -12.01 3.83
CA GLY A 27 -4.42 -11.12 4.94
C GLY A 27 -3.06 -11.35 5.60
N SER A 28 -2.26 -12.30 5.11
CA SER A 28 -0.87 -12.49 5.58
C SER A 28 -0.04 -11.23 5.36
N ARG A 29 0.85 -10.91 6.30
CA ARG A 29 1.86 -9.85 6.18
C ARG A 29 3.28 -10.38 5.92
N ARG A 30 3.43 -11.69 5.77
CA ARG A 30 4.72 -12.37 5.57
C ARG A 30 4.90 -12.78 4.12
N ASP A 31 6.16 -12.84 3.68
CA ASP A 31 6.60 -13.31 2.36
C ASP A 31 5.82 -12.66 1.22
N LEU A 32 5.77 -11.32 1.26
CA LEU A 32 4.96 -10.55 0.34
C LEU A 32 5.63 -10.37 -1.01
N THR A 33 4.81 -10.43 -2.06
CA THR A 33 5.16 -10.14 -3.44
C THR A 33 4.01 -9.39 -4.11
N LEU A 34 4.18 -9.08 -5.39
CA LEU A 34 3.08 -8.62 -6.24
C LEU A 34 2.50 -9.78 -7.02
N ASP A 35 1.23 -9.67 -7.31
CA ASP A 35 0.50 -10.54 -8.22
C ASP A 35 -0.39 -9.71 -9.14
N HIS A 36 -0.55 -10.20 -10.37
CA HIS A 36 -1.49 -9.65 -11.34
C HIS A 36 -2.85 -10.32 -11.18
N VAL A 37 -3.89 -9.56 -10.82
CA VAL A 37 -5.26 -10.06 -10.65
C VAL A 37 -5.73 -10.82 -11.90
N VAL A 38 -5.51 -10.23 -13.07
CA VAL A 38 -5.54 -10.89 -14.37
C VAL A 38 -4.10 -11.32 -14.70
N PRO A 39 -3.81 -12.62 -14.83
CA PRO A 39 -2.46 -13.11 -15.13
C PRO A 39 -1.87 -12.52 -16.42
N VAL A 40 -0.55 -12.32 -16.45
CA VAL A 40 0.18 -11.84 -17.64
C VAL A 40 -0.06 -12.76 -18.84
N SER A 41 -0.08 -14.07 -18.63
CA SER A 41 -0.40 -15.08 -19.67
C SER A 41 -1.78 -14.90 -20.29
N ARG A 42 -2.68 -14.15 -19.64
CA ARG A 42 -4.03 -13.81 -20.11
C ARG A 42 -4.16 -12.33 -20.48
N GLY A 43 -3.05 -11.63 -20.72
CA GLY A 43 -3.03 -10.21 -21.13
C GLY A 43 -3.07 -9.20 -19.99
N GLY A 44 -2.84 -9.64 -18.74
CA GLY A 44 -2.70 -8.75 -17.59
C GLY A 44 -1.57 -7.73 -17.75
N LYS A 45 -1.83 -6.47 -17.40
CA LYS A 45 -0.88 -5.35 -17.53
C LYS A 45 -0.31 -4.94 -16.17
N ASP A 46 0.85 -4.29 -16.18
CA ASP A 46 1.46 -3.63 -15.01
C ASP A 46 0.82 -2.27 -14.73
N VAL A 47 -0.44 -2.30 -14.27
CA VAL A 47 -1.24 -1.11 -13.99
C VAL A 47 -1.87 -1.20 -12.61
N TRP A 48 -2.23 -0.04 -12.06
CA TRP A 48 -2.79 0.09 -10.72
C TRP A 48 -3.96 -0.84 -10.44
N ASP A 49 -4.83 -1.01 -11.43
CA ASP A 49 -6.08 -1.78 -11.35
C ASP A 49 -5.86 -3.29 -11.50
N ASN A 50 -4.63 -3.73 -11.76
CA ASN A 50 -4.32 -5.15 -11.96
C ASN A 50 -3.24 -5.67 -11.01
N LEU A 51 -2.47 -4.81 -10.34
CA LEU A 51 -1.45 -5.24 -9.39
C LEU A 51 -1.96 -5.19 -7.96
N VAL A 52 -1.73 -6.27 -7.20
CA VAL A 52 -2.03 -6.36 -5.76
C VAL A 52 -0.88 -7.00 -5.00
N THR A 53 -0.82 -6.75 -3.70
CA THR A 53 0.06 -7.44 -2.77
C THR A 53 -0.48 -8.83 -2.49
N ALA A 54 0.37 -9.84 -2.62
CA ALA A 54 0.04 -11.23 -2.35
C ALA A 54 1.18 -11.87 -1.55
N CYS A 55 0.89 -12.79 -0.62
CA CYS A 55 1.95 -13.64 -0.07
C CYS A 55 2.36 -14.70 -1.08
N MET A 56 3.60 -15.19 -1.01
CA MET A 56 4.14 -16.20 -1.93
C MET A 56 3.24 -17.43 -2.06
N ARG A 57 2.70 -17.94 -0.94
CA ARG A 57 1.75 -19.08 -0.94
C ARG A 57 0.49 -18.81 -1.77
N CYS A 58 -0.13 -17.64 -1.58
CA CYS A 58 -1.32 -17.27 -2.34
C CYS A 58 -0.99 -16.99 -3.81
N ASN A 59 0.14 -16.33 -4.08
CA ASN A 59 0.58 -16.03 -5.44
C ASN A 59 0.82 -17.31 -6.24
N GLN A 60 1.58 -18.26 -5.68
CA GLN A 60 1.83 -19.58 -6.30
C GLN A 60 0.53 -20.38 -6.47
N LYS A 61 -0.35 -20.36 -5.45
CA LYS A 61 -1.65 -21.02 -5.55
C LYS A 61 -2.50 -20.37 -6.64
N LYS A 62 -2.50 -19.05 -6.80
CA LYS A 62 -3.27 -18.43 -7.89
C LYS A 62 -2.67 -18.80 -9.25
N SER A 63 -1.36 -18.65 -9.41
CA SER A 63 -0.67 -18.87 -10.69
C SER A 63 -1.38 -18.10 -11.81
N ASP A 64 -1.68 -18.76 -12.91
CA ASP A 64 -2.38 -18.27 -14.09
C ASP A 64 -3.91 -18.43 -14.03
N ARG A 65 -4.47 -18.76 -12.86
CA ARG A 65 -5.92 -18.92 -12.68
C ARG A 65 -6.60 -17.58 -12.41
N SER A 66 -7.84 -17.44 -12.87
CA SER A 66 -8.64 -16.27 -12.53
C SER A 66 -9.19 -16.38 -11.10
N LEU A 67 -9.50 -15.23 -10.48
CA LEU A 67 -10.14 -15.24 -9.16
C LEU A 67 -11.48 -15.97 -9.18
N ARG A 68 -12.21 -15.91 -10.32
CA ARG A 68 -13.47 -16.62 -10.52
C ARG A 68 -13.26 -18.14 -10.46
N ASP A 69 -12.23 -18.66 -11.13
CA ASP A 69 -11.91 -20.10 -11.14
C ASP A 69 -11.61 -20.63 -9.72
N LEU A 70 -11.07 -19.76 -8.86
CA LEU A 70 -10.72 -20.08 -7.47
C LEU A 70 -11.83 -19.80 -6.47
N GLY A 71 -12.92 -19.12 -6.88
CA GLY A 71 -13.92 -18.58 -5.98
C GLY A 71 -13.37 -17.52 -5.02
N TRP A 72 -12.25 -16.88 -5.35
CA TRP A 72 -11.59 -15.89 -4.51
C TRP A 72 -12.18 -14.50 -4.70
N LYS A 73 -12.13 -13.70 -3.63
CA LYS A 73 -12.45 -12.27 -3.66
C LYS A 73 -11.28 -11.51 -3.07
N LEU A 74 -11.00 -10.35 -3.64
CA LEU A 74 -10.02 -9.42 -3.07
C LEU A 74 -10.58 -8.79 -1.81
N LYS A 75 -9.71 -8.59 -0.82
CA LYS A 75 -10.03 -7.80 0.38
C LYS A 75 -10.26 -6.33 0.05
N ARG A 76 -9.53 -5.78 -0.93
CA ARG A 76 -9.68 -4.43 -1.45
C ARG A 76 -9.51 -4.44 -2.96
N GLN A 77 -10.28 -3.60 -3.65
CA GLN A 77 -10.12 -3.45 -5.09
C GLN A 77 -8.84 -2.67 -5.40
N PRO A 78 -8.06 -3.10 -6.41
CA PRO A 78 -6.87 -2.40 -6.85
C PRO A 78 -7.27 -1.05 -7.47
N ARG A 79 -6.53 0.00 -7.11
CA ARG A 79 -6.67 1.37 -7.64
C ARG A 79 -5.36 2.13 -7.49
N GLU A 80 -5.28 3.32 -8.09
CA GLU A 80 -4.22 4.26 -7.80
C GLU A 80 -4.32 4.72 -6.32
N PRO A 81 -3.21 4.74 -5.57
CA PRO A 81 -3.19 5.21 -4.19
C PRO A 81 -3.37 6.73 -4.14
N THR A 82 -3.97 7.22 -3.05
CA THR A 82 -4.04 8.66 -2.83
C THR A 82 -2.65 9.20 -2.45
N PRO A 83 -2.37 10.49 -2.68
CA PRO A 83 -1.13 11.11 -2.22
C PRO A 83 -0.86 10.89 -0.72
N TYR A 84 -1.93 10.79 0.09
CA TYR A 84 -1.83 10.49 1.52
C TYR A 84 -1.36 9.04 1.80
N GLU A 85 -1.91 8.05 1.09
CA GLU A 85 -1.47 6.65 1.23
C GLU A 85 0.03 6.53 0.87
N ILE A 86 0.50 7.27 -0.13
CA ILE A 86 1.91 7.32 -0.52
C ILE A 86 2.77 8.12 0.47
N GLY A 87 2.27 9.25 0.96
CA GLY A 87 2.96 10.13 1.90
C GLY A 87 3.40 9.42 3.18
N ILE A 88 2.62 8.44 3.64
CA ILE A 88 2.93 7.61 4.82
C ILE A 88 4.23 6.79 4.64
N VAL A 89 4.67 6.50 3.42
CA VAL A 89 5.82 5.61 3.13
C VAL A 89 6.94 6.25 2.31
N ALA A 90 6.69 7.41 1.70
CA ALA A 90 7.67 8.15 0.90
C ALA A 90 8.54 9.13 1.71
N GLY A 91 8.32 9.27 3.02
CA GLY A 91 9.14 10.17 3.85
C GLY A 91 8.89 11.66 3.61
N ILE A 92 7.74 12.03 3.03
CA ILE A 92 7.22 13.40 3.15
C ILE A 92 6.69 13.51 4.59
N SER A 93 7.58 13.98 5.47
CA SER A 93 7.36 14.31 6.88
C SER A 93 6.32 13.44 7.60
N THR A 94 6.74 12.24 7.98
CA THR A 94 6.05 11.51 9.06
C THR A 94 5.93 12.37 10.32
N ALA A 95 6.80 13.39 10.49
CA ALA A 95 6.69 14.38 11.56
C ALA A 95 5.42 15.25 11.44
N ASP A 96 5.01 15.68 10.24
CA ASP A 96 3.81 16.51 10.06
C ASP A 96 2.51 15.69 10.02
N ILE A 97 2.56 14.42 9.59
CA ILE A 97 1.41 13.51 9.66
C ILE A 97 1.15 13.03 11.11
N LEU A 98 2.20 12.89 11.92
CA LEU A 98 2.11 12.41 13.31
C LEU A 98 2.04 13.55 14.35
N ARG A 99 2.46 14.76 13.99
CA ARG A 99 2.24 16.01 14.73
C ARG A 99 1.58 17.04 13.81
N PRO A 100 0.35 16.77 13.35
CA PRO A 100 -0.37 17.74 12.55
C PRO A 100 -0.59 19.02 13.36
N PRO A 101 -0.57 20.20 12.72
CA PRO A 101 -1.03 21.42 13.37
C PRO A 101 -2.40 21.19 14.03
N PRO A 102 -2.65 21.67 15.26
CA PRO A 102 -3.90 21.40 15.99
C PRO A 102 -5.18 21.67 15.18
N GLU A 103 -5.13 22.65 14.26
CA GLU A 103 -6.21 22.99 13.33
C GLU A 103 -6.58 21.86 12.34
N TRP A 104 -5.72 20.87 12.12
CA TRP A 104 -5.97 19.74 11.22
C TRP A 104 -6.59 18.51 11.91
N GLU A 105 -6.78 18.56 13.24
CA GLU A 105 -7.27 17.44 14.05
C GLU A 105 -8.62 16.90 13.53
N ALA A 106 -9.56 17.78 13.18
CA ALA A 106 -10.87 17.40 12.66
C ALA A 106 -10.80 16.68 11.29
N TYR A 107 -9.79 16.99 10.48
CA TYR A 107 -9.58 16.35 9.18
C TYR A 107 -8.92 14.97 9.32
N ILE A 108 -8.06 14.80 10.32
CA ILE A 108 -7.25 13.58 10.52
C ILE A 108 -7.96 12.53 11.36
N ALA A 109 -8.81 12.94 12.32
CA ALA A 109 -9.50 12.04 13.24
C ALA A 109 -10.16 10.82 12.56
N PRO A 110 -10.84 10.93 11.39
CA PRO A 110 -11.45 9.77 10.72
C PRO A 110 -10.44 8.76 10.15
N TYR A 111 -9.19 9.16 9.94
CA TYR A 111 -8.15 8.35 9.30
C TYR A 111 -7.12 7.80 10.29
N ARG A 112 -7.17 8.22 11.56
CA ARG A 112 -6.17 7.93 12.61
C ARG A 112 -5.93 6.42 12.81
N GLU A 113 -7.00 5.64 12.95
CA GLU A 113 -6.88 4.17 13.12
C GLU A 113 -6.20 3.52 11.90
N ARG A 114 -6.53 4.00 10.69
CA ARG A 114 -5.95 3.50 9.45
C ARG A 114 -4.47 3.87 9.33
N LEU A 115 -4.12 5.10 9.72
CA LEU A 115 -2.74 5.57 9.80
C LEU A 115 -1.90 4.73 10.76
N GLU A 116 -2.42 4.38 11.93
CA GLU A 116 -1.71 3.54 12.90
C GLU A 116 -1.42 2.15 12.35
N VAL A 117 -2.37 1.56 11.60
CA VAL A 117 -2.16 0.28 10.91
C VAL A 117 -1.04 0.40 9.89
N TYR A 118 -1.00 1.48 9.10
CA TYR A 118 0.06 1.71 8.12
C TYR A 118 1.41 1.98 8.79
N ARG A 119 1.45 2.77 9.87
CA ARG A 119 2.65 3.06 10.65
C ARG A 119 3.26 1.78 11.22
N ARG A 120 2.43 0.91 11.82
CA ARG A 120 2.88 -0.37 12.37
C ARG A 120 3.44 -1.29 11.29
N ALA A 121 2.71 -1.40 10.17
CA ALA A 121 3.14 -2.21 9.03
C ALA A 121 4.46 -1.69 8.41
N ALA A 122 4.65 -0.37 8.33
CA ALA A 122 5.89 0.24 7.83
C ALA A 122 7.07 0.02 8.80
N MET A 123 6.86 0.09 10.11
CA MET A 123 7.87 -0.24 11.12
C MET A 123 8.25 -1.72 11.07
N GLU A 124 7.26 -2.62 11.00
CA GLU A 124 7.48 -4.08 10.82
C GLU A 124 8.27 -4.40 9.54
N ALA A 125 8.08 -3.59 8.50
CA ALA A 125 8.78 -3.71 7.22
C ALA A 125 10.14 -2.99 7.16
N GLY A 126 10.59 -2.33 8.25
CA GLY A 126 11.86 -1.62 8.30
C GLY A 126 11.93 -0.37 7.40
N LEU A 127 10.78 0.23 7.08
CA LEU A 127 10.69 1.36 6.14
C LEU A 127 10.66 2.74 6.83
N VAL A 128 10.68 2.76 8.15
CA VAL A 128 10.76 3.99 8.95
C VAL A 128 12.17 4.11 9.50
N ASN A 129 12.94 5.09 9.03
CA ASN A 129 14.12 5.52 9.77
C ASN A 129 13.60 6.09 11.09
N MET A 130 14.05 5.54 12.23
CA MET A 130 13.74 6.10 13.53
C MET A 130 14.22 7.55 13.52
N ILE A 131 13.29 8.50 13.50
CA ILE A 131 13.58 9.82 14.02
C ILE A 131 13.59 9.60 15.53
N GLU A 132 14.72 9.12 16.04
CA GLU A 132 15.02 9.29 17.46
C GLU A 132 14.94 10.80 17.73
N GLY A 133 14.18 11.15 18.75
CA GLY A 133 13.84 12.51 19.06
C GLY A 133 15.08 13.39 19.21
N ASN A 134 15.08 14.50 18.49
CA ASN A 134 15.72 15.72 18.96
C ASN A 134 14.57 16.72 19.17
N ASP A 135 13.91 16.58 20.31
CA ASP A 135 13.30 17.71 21.00
C ASP A 135 14.15 17.88 22.27
N ASP A 136 15.23 18.66 22.13
CA ASP A 136 15.98 19.47 23.12
C ASP A 136 17.45 19.67 22.71
#